data_AF-A0A7J6ML93-F1
#
_entry.id   AF-A0A7J6ML93-F1
#
_cell.length_a   1.000
_cell.length_b   1.000
_cell.length_c   1.000
_cell.angle_alpha   90.00
_cell.angle_beta   90.00
_cell.angle_gamma   90.00
#
_symmetry.space_group_name_H-M   'P 1'
#
loop_
_entity.id
_entity.type
_entity.pdbx_description
1 polymer ?
#
loop_
_entity_poly.entity_id
_entity_poly.type
_entity_poly.pdbx_seq_one_letter_code
_entity_poly.pdbx_strand_id
1 'polypeptide(L)'
;MSASKLNDQWDSDSDDDWEAADAGLDDIQQNEEAAAEKALSTPAPQVATTKKAASKQQAADKGSGPKVTTTTKEFDADDVPLDDPVAEKARQQRMIEKADMENICDMFGVAAPSDATDNNGDGSEHVKIRETTTVVEKDSFEELQLKTLKDVEQLSERCVGKLNDCRTKAACFNFMRDTLRGIEGKLDQDECTKLIKELQTLVTSKKQEKAEKDRNRKKQATDVSQMKKGAKVDYQAEMDMMYGDGYGEYDDEYDEYADFMRSTLSEMIVAKGGEPMKGNASFKSISLKEAFNLFHLIYEVITDSLALRRIIREALADCYEDNVMYLELRTTPRPLSDLPTRRDYVDILVEEVDRWQQQQQQEPMRQQHRRRMDVRLILGLDRAGPIEAAEETLKLAIAWKSRRPDLFVGMDLAGNPVKGDARDFIPLLERARCHGLKITVHTAEVPDRDDEIDAVLAFKPDRLGHALWVTDDHKNIIMENNLSIEVCPTSNRCTLQLKSLTQHPCMQTWLSTAHKVCICTDDSGVFSSSLSDEIIEACRSWGLTQLDAVLLQLRAVDMAFCDEDLKKELRDRIHTYALLCEGGRGGQR
;
A
#
# COMPACT_ATOMS: atom_id res chain seq x y z
N MET A 1 16.15 72.29 -0.60
CA MET A 1 14.95 72.72 0.15
C MET A 1 14.47 71.46 0.87
N SER A 2 14.77 71.30 2.16
CA SER A 2 14.21 72.00 3.33
C SER A 2 12.86 71.40 3.73
N ALA A 3 12.78 70.92 4.97
CA ALA A 3 11.62 70.25 5.54
C ALA A 3 10.64 71.24 6.23
N SER A 4 9.73 70.68 7.03
CA SER A 4 8.78 71.31 7.96
C SER A 4 7.47 71.89 7.40
N LYS A 5 6.36 71.28 7.83
CA LYS A 5 5.07 71.85 8.30
C LYS A 5 3.96 70.77 8.17
N LEU A 6 3.12 70.51 9.17
CA LEU A 6 2.99 71.06 10.53
C LEU A 6 3.11 69.97 11.60
N ASN A 7 3.40 70.41 12.82
CA ASN A 7 3.17 69.68 14.07
C ASN A 7 2.05 70.41 14.86
N ASP A 8 1.76 69.93 16.06
CA ASP A 8 0.94 70.56 17.11
C ASP A 8 -0.59 70.53 16.86
N GLN A 9 -1.44 70.18 17.82
CA GLN A 9 -1.19 69.68 19.19
C GLN A 9 -2.48 69.05 19.75
N TRP A 10 -2.36 68.14 20.73
CA TRP A 10 -3.14 68.07 21.99
C TRP A 10 -2.73 66.77 22.73
N ASP A 11 -1.96 66.92 23.81
CA ASP A 11 -1.56 65.85 24.74
C ASP A 11 -2.45 65.84 26.01
N SER A 12 -2.27 64.85 26.89
CA SER A 12 -2.87 64.70 28.26
C SER A 12 -4.41 64.53 28.32
N ASP A 13 -5.01 63.58 29.05
CA ASP A 13 -4.53 62.63 30.07
C ASP A 13 -5.34 61.31 30.03
N SER A 14 -4.68 60.15 30.21
CA SER A 14 -5.04 59.09 31.19
C SER A 14 -4.32 57.76 30.87
N ASP A 15 -3.37 57.35 31.72
CA ASP A 15 -2.93 55.95 31.80
C ASP A 15 -3.99 55.13 32.58
N ASP A 16 -4.39 53.95 32.08
CA ASP A 16 -4.86 52.76 32.82
C ASP A 16 -5.33 51.66 31.82
N ASP A 17 -5.68 50.46 32.32
CA ASP A 17 -6.29 49.31 31.61
C ASP A 17 -5.48 48.61 30.49
N TRP A 18 -4.38 47.92 30.84
CA TRP A 18 -3.77 46.86 29.99
C TRP A 18 -3.30 45.58 30.72
N GLU A 19 -3.77 45.30 31.95
CA GLU A 19 -3.50 44.03 32.67
C GLU A 19 -4.79 43.27 33.04
N ALA A 20 -5.30 42.39 32.15
CA ALA A 20 -6.24 41.31 32.51
C ALA A 20 -6.54 40.32 31.35
N ALA A 21 -5.64 39.38 31.03
CA ALA A 21 -5.99 38.21 30.20
C ALA A 21 -5.03 36.98 30.30
N ASP A 22 -3.94 37.03 31.06
CA ASP A 22 -3.04 35.88 31.22
C ASP A 22 -3.50 34.99 32.38
N ALA A 23 -4.36 34.01 32.07
CA ALA A 23 -4.97 33.11 33.04
C ALA A 23 -5.38 31.78 32.36
N GLY A 24 -4.42 30.87 32.15
CA GLY A 24 -4.70 29.59 31.50
C GLY A 24 -3.57 28.57 31.38
N LEU A 25 -2.41 28.77 32.04
CA LEU A 25 -1.23 27.92 31.89
C LEU A 25 -0.62 27.35 33.19
N ASP A 26 -1.22 27.63 34.36
CA ASP A 26 -0.66 27.24 35.67
C ASP A 26 -1.00 25.82 36.16
N ASP A 27 -1.88 25.08 35.47
CA ASP A 27 -2.49 23.83 35.99
C ASP A 27 -1.70 22.54 35.65
N ILE A 28 -0.45 22.67 35.15
CA ILE A 28 0.39 21.53 34.74
C ILE A 28 1.73 21.45 35.51
N GLN A 29 2.26 22.55 36.06
CA GLN A 29 3.56 22.55 36.75
C GLN A 29 3.54 22.06 38.22
N GLN A 30 2.38 21.72 38.80
CA GLN A 30 2.30 21.26 40.21
C GLN A 30 2.26 19.73 40.42
N ASN A 31 2.38 18.92 39.36
CA ASN A 31 2.41 17.44 39.48
C ASN A 31 3.80 16.79 39.37
N GLU A 32 4.84 17.52 38.95
CA GLU A 32 6.19 16.93 38.80
C GLU A 32 7.02 16.94 40.09
N GLU A 33 6.87 17.96 40.96
CA GLU A 33 7.57 17.99 42.26
C GLU A 33 7.07 16.94 43.27
N ALA A 34 5.82 16.48 43.13
CA ALA A 34 5.23 15.46 44.01
C ALA A 34 5.75 14.03 43.76
N ALA A 35 6.42 13.77 42.62
CA ALA A 35 6.87 12.44 42.22
C ALA A 35 8.32 12.11 42.65
N ALA A 36 9.13 13.12 43.00
CA ALA A 36 10.56 12.94 43.25
C ALA A 36 10.89 12.34 44.63
N GLU A 37 10.10 12.61 45.68
CA GLU A 37 10.38 12.20 47.06
C GLU A 37 9.77 10.85 47.48
N LYS A 38 9.81 9.80 46.65
CA LYS A 38 9.41 8.44 47.12
C LYS A 38 10.06 7.20 46.50
N ALA A 39 11.30 7.30 46.06
CA ALA A 39 12.09 6.14 45.63
C ALA A 39 13.15 5.71 46.67
N LEU A 40 12.74 5.04 47.77
CA LEU A 40 13.66 4.16 48.53
C LEU A 40 12.94 3.17 49.50
N SER A 41 13.61 2.05 49.77
CA SER A 41 13.31 0.97 50.75
C SER A 41 12.15 0.00 50.47
N THR A 42 12.50 -1.28 50.33
CA THR A 42 11.65 -2.44 50.63
C THR A 42 11.91 -2.91 52.08
N PRO A 43 11.00 -3.69 52.69
CA PRO A 43 11.25 -5.13 52.82
C PRO A 43 9.98 -6.01 52.72
N ALA A 44 10.17 -7.33 52.81
CA ALA A 44 9.13 -8.36 52.70
C ALA A 44 8.97 -9.20 54.01
N PRO A 45 8.32 -10.38 54.08
CA PRO A 45 6.96 -10.46 54.62
C PRO A 45 6.72 -11.52 55.72
N GLN A 46 5.56 -11.46 56.41
CA GLN A 46 4.97 -12.48 57.31
C GLN A 46 3.52 -12.07 57.70
N VAL A 47 2.57 -12.89 58.18
CA VAL A 47 2.18 -14.31 57.93
C VAL A 47 0.84 -14.59 58.67
N ALA A 48 -0.06 -15.42 58.10
CA ALA A 48 -1.28 -15.99 58.73
C ALA A 48 -2.40 -14.99 59.19
N THR A 49 -3.66 -15.36 59.52
CA THR A 49 -4.30 -16.70 59.66
C THR A 49 -5.80 -16.68 59.27
N THR A 50 -6.37 -17.86 58.98
CA THR A 50 -7.81 -18.20 58.76
C THR A 50 -8.79 -17.66 59.84
N LYS A 51 -10.12 -17.53 59.66
CA LYS A 51 -11.10 -18.64 59.41
C LYS A 51 -12.57 -18.20 59.20
N LYS A 52 -13.29 -18.95 58.34
CA LYS A 52 -14.75 -19.27 58.25
C LYS A 52 -15.82 -18.42 58.98
N ALA A 53 -16.89 -18.11 58.24
CA ALA A 53 -18.29 -18.25 58.69
C ALA A 53 -19.22 -18.62 57.50
N ALA A 54 -20.38 -19.23 57.79
CA ALA A 54 -21.50 -19.48 56.86
C ALA A 54 -22.81 -19.03 57.59
N SER A 55 -24.06 -19.08 57.09
CA SER A 55 -24.71 -19.74 55.95
C SER A 55 -26.13 -19.15 55.78
N LYS A 56 -26.82 -19.38 54.64
CA LYS A 56 -28.15 -20.03 54.58
C LYS A 56 -28.68 -20.21 53.15
N GLN A 57 -29.70 -21.06 53.02
CA GLN A 57 -30.32 -21.53 51.76
C GLN A 57 -31.78 -21.08 51.66
N GLN A 58 -32.33 -21.11 50.44
CA GLN A 58 -33.70 -21.57 50.17
C GLN A 58 -33.80 -22.20 48.77
N ALA A 59 -34.82 -23.04 48.54
CA ALA A 59 -35.11 -23.77 47.30
C ALA A 59 -36.65 -23.71 47.05
N ALA A 60 -37.28 -24.17 45.97
CA ALA A 60 -36.90 -24.93 44.76
C ALA A 60 -37.78 -24.41 43.56
N ASP A 61 -38.12 -25.07 42.43
CA ASP A 61 -37.98 -26.44 41.93
C ASP A 61 -38.18 -26.49 40.38
N LYS A 62 -37.84 -27.63 39.73
CA LYS A 62 -38.20 -28.13 38.38
C LYS A 62 -37.82 -27.35 37.10
N GLY A 63 -37.04 -28.01 36.24
CA GLY A 63 -36.84 -27.67 34.82
C GLY A 63 -35.84 -28.60 34.12
N SER A 64 -36.32 -29.54 33.30
CA SER A 64 -35.52 -30.59 32.62
C SER A 64 -34.40 -30.07 31.71
N GLY A 65 -33.28 -30.82 31.61
CA GLY A 65 -32.22 -30.57 30.61
C GLY A 65 -31.54 -31.86 30.09
N PRO A 66 -30.77 -31.79 28.97
CA PRO A 66 -29.94 -32.88 28.47
C PRO A 66 -28.46 -32.78 28.91
N LYS A 67 -27.69 -33.84 28.70
CA LYS A 67 -26.29 -33.97 29.17
C LYS A 67 -25.27 -33.35 28.20
N VAL A 68 -24.24 -32.71 28.76
CA VAL A 68 -22.96 -32.48 28.09
C VAL A 68 -22.00 -33.62 28.46
N THR A 69 -21.24 -34.13 27.50
CA THR A 69 -20.14 -35.09 27.73
C THR A 69 -18.81 -34.46 27.32
N THR A 70 -17.93 -34.26 28.29
CA THR A 70 -16.54 -33.83 28.11
C THR A 70 -15.70 -34.93 27.47
N THR A 71 -14.93 -34.59 26.43
CA THR A 71 -13.81 -35.39 25.96
C THR A 71 -12.55 -35.06 26.76
N THR A 72 -11.93 -36.06 27.37
CA THR A 72 -10.60 -35.96 27.96
C THR A 72 -9.55 -36.07 26.87
N LYS A 73 -8.59 -35.14 26.82
CA LYS A 73 -7.30 -35.40 26.16
C LYS A 73 -6.45 -36.30 27.07
N GLU A 74 -5.74 -37.24 26.47
CA GLU A 74 -4.57 -37.85 27.09
C GLU A 74 -3.40 -36.85 27.04
N PHE A 75 -2.48 -36.94 28.01
CA PHE A 75 -1.27 -36.12 28.08
C PHE A 75 -0.06 -37.06 27.98
N ASP A 76 0.95 -36.66 27.22
CA ASP A 76 2.21 -37.40 27.12
C ASP A 76 2.98 -37.37 28.45
N ALA A 77 3.65 -38.48 28.77
CA ALA A 77 4.24 -38.70 30.10
C ALA A 77 5.41 -37.75 30.44
N ASP A 78 6.06 -37.18 29.42
CA ASP A 78 7.19 -36.25 29.58
C ASP A 78 6.78 -34.84 30.02
N ASP A 79 5.47 -34.53 30.05
CA ASP A 79 4.95 -33.18 30.30
C ASP A 79 4.70 -32.87 31.80
N VAL A 80 4.92 -33.84 32.69
CA VAL A 80 4.71 -33.70 34.15
C VAL A 80 5.82 -32.85 34.80
N PRO A 81 5.51 -31.73 35.49
CA PRO A 81 6.51 -30.94 36.23
C PRO A 81 7.13 -31.72 37.39
N LEU A 82 8.43 -31.57 37.60
CA LEU A 82 9.14 -32.20 38.72
C LEU A 82 9.18 -31.30 39.96
N ASP A 83 8.95 -31.89 41.15
CA ASP A 83 8.94 -31.18 42.44
C ASP A 83 10.32 -30.61 42.86
N ASP A 84 11.41 -31.05 42.24
CA ASP A 84 12.76 -30.50 42.46
C ASP A 84 13.06 -29.38 41.43
N PRO A 85 13.22 -28.11 41.86
CA PRO A 85 13.43 -26.98 40.96
C PRO A 85 14.77 -27.01 40.21
N VAL A 86 15.75 -27.80 40.65
CA VAL A 86 17.01 -28.01 39.92
C VAL A 86 16.82 -29.05 38.81
N ALA A 87 16.08 -30.12 39.09
CA ALA A 87 15.73 -31.14 38.10
C ALA A 87 14.80 -30.59 37.01
N GLU A 88 13.79 -29.81 37.40
CA GLU A 88 12.86 -29.17 36.46
C GLU A 88 13.57 -28.17 35.55
N LYS A 89 14.50 -27.37 36.07
CA LYS A 89 15.32 -26.48 35.22
C LYS A 89 16.20 -27.26 34.23
N ALA A 90 16.77 -28.39 34.64
CA ALA A 90 17.54 -29.26 33.76
C ALA A 90 16.67 -29.96 32.69
N ARG A 91 15.42 -30.32 33.03
CA ARG A 91 14.41 -30.83 32.07
C ARG A 91 14.07 -29.76 31.03
N GLN A 92 13.71 -28.56 31.47
CA GLN A 92 13.37 -27.44 30.58
C GLN A 92 14.54 -27.09 29.64
N GLN A 93 15.77 -27.02 30.17
CA GLN A 93 16.95 -26.73 29.34
C GLN A 93 17.22 -27.83 28.31
N ARG A 94 17.02 -29.13 28.64
CA ARG A 94 17.11 -30.22 27.65
C ARG A 94 16.02 -30.16 26.58
N MET A 95 14.81 -29.70 26.90
CA MET A 95 13.76 -29.51 25.89
C MET A 95 14.10 -28.37 24.92
N ILE A 96 14.69 -27.28 25.43
CA ILE A 96 15.21 -26.17 24.60
C ILE A 96 16.37 -26.68 23.73
N GLU A 97 17.37 -27.35 24.30
CA GLU A 97 18.52 -27.90 23.57
C GLU A 97 18.11 -28.93 22.51
N LYS A 98 17.05 -29.72 22.76
CA LYS A 98 16.48 -30.63 21.75
C LYS A 98 15.76 -29.87 20.64
N ALA A 99 14.90 -28.90 20.97
CA ALA A 99 14.19 -28.09 19.98
C ALA A 99 15.13 -27.26 19.10
N ASP A 100 16.18 -26.66 19.69
CA ASP A 100 17.23 -25.94 18.95
C ASP A 100 18.03 -26.89 18.05
N MET A 101 18.33 -28.12 18.51
CA MET A 101 19.00 -29.12 17.69
C MET A 101 18.13 -29.64 16.54
N GLU A 102 16.82 -29.81 16.75
CA GLU A 102 15.86 -30.12 15.68
C GLU A 102 15.77 -28.96 14.67
N ASN A 103 15.67 -27.72 15.14
CA ASN A 103 15.72 -26.52 14.28
C ASN A 103 17.03 -26.41 13.47
N ILE A 104 18.18 -26.77 14.06
CA ILE A 104 19.48 -26.79 13.37
C ILE A 104 19.54 -27.90 12.32
N CYS A 105 19.02 -29.10 12.63
CA CYS A 105 18.92 -30.20 11.67
C CYS A 105 18.07 -29.81 10.45
N ASP A 106 16.94 -29.15 10.67
CA ASP A 106 16.02 -28.70 9.61
C ASP A 106 16.62 -27.53 8.80
N MET A 107 17.36 -26.62 9.43
CA MET A 107 18.00 -25.49 8.75
C MET A 107 19.21 -25.88 7.89
N PHE A 108 19.89 -27.00 8.19
CA PHE A 108 21.06 -27.48 7.42
C PHE A 108 20.83 -28.79 6.65
N GLY A 109 19.64 -29.40 6.75
CA GLY A 109 19.28 -30.62 6.01
C GLY A 109 20.01 -31.88 6.46
N VAL A 110 20.38 -31.97 7.75
CA VAL A 110 21.12 -33.10 8.32
C VAL A 110 20.20 -33.89 9.25
N ALA A 111 20.02 -35.19 8.99
CA ALA A 111 19.13 -36.02 9.80
C ALA A 111 19.68 -36.25 11.23
N ALA A 112 18.80 -36.11 12.23
CA ALA A 112 19.12 -36.41 13.62
C ALA A 112 19.35 -37.92 13.86
N PRO A 113 20.25 -38.31 14.79
CA PRO A 113 20.46 -39.70 15.15
C PRO A 113 19.26 -40.26 15.93
N SER A 114 18.78 -41.44 15.54
CA SER A 114 17.69 -42.14 16.22
C SER A 114 18.18 -42.99 17.39
N ASP A 115 17.69 -42.71 18.60
CA ASP A 115 17.79 -43.66 19.71
C ASP A 115 16.93 -44.91 19.45
N ALA A 116 17.31 -46.02 20.09
CA ALA A 116 16.70 -47.34 19.89
C ALA A 116 16.36 -48.02 21.23
N THR A 117 15.69 -49.18 21.16
CA THR A 117 15.11 -50.00 22.26
C THR A 117 13.77 -49.45 22.81
N ASP A 118 12.80 -50.28 23.22
CA ASP A 118 12.77 -51.76 23.21
C ASP A 118 11.35 -52.35 23.01
N ASN A 119 11.28 -53.67 22.76
CA ASN A 119 10.04 -54.42 22.59
C ASN A 119 9.38 -54.83 23.92
N ASN A 120 8.04 -54.84 23.97
CA ASN A 120 7.19 -55.96 24.40
C ASN A 120 5.70 -55.56 24.39
N GLY A 121 4.79 -56.53 24.37
CA GLY A 121 3.34 -56.27 24.44
C GLY A 121 2.54 -57.47 24.93
N ASP A 122 1.24 -57.26 25.13
CA ASP A 122 0.20 -58.29 25.30
C ASP A 122 -1.13 -57.74 24.78
N GLY A 123 -2.13 -58.59 24.55
CA GLY A 123 -3.41 -58.21 23.94
C GLY A 123 -4.64 -58.58 24.75
N SER A 124 -5.77 -57.95 24.43
CA SER A 124 -7.10 -58.47 24.78
C SER A 124 -8.18 -57.89 23.86
N GLU A 125 -9.18 -58.68 23.52
CA GLU A 125 -10.26 -58.30 22.60
C GLU A 125 -11.31 -57.40 23.25
N HIS A 126 -11.92 -56.49 22.48
CA HIS A 126 -13.34 -56.17 22.69
C HIS A 126 -14.05 -55.74 21.40
N VAL A 127 -14.72 -56.70 20.76
CA VAL A 127 -15.65 -56.44 19.66
C VAL A 127 -16.84 -55.61 20.13
N LYS A 128 -17.11 -54.50 19.46
CA LYS A 128 -18.39 -53.77 19.53
C LYS A 128 -18.93 -53.52 18.13
N ILE A 129 -19.89 -54.35 17.73
CA ILE A 129 -20.68 -54.16 16.51
C ILE A 129 -21.48 -52.87 16.64
N ARG A 130 -21.43 -52.01 15.62
CA ARG A 130 -22.31 -50.84 15.50
C ARG A 130 -22.58 -50.55 14.02
N GLU A 131 -23.74 -51.01 13.54
CA GLU A 131 -24.20 -50.68 12.19
C GLU A 131 -24.64 -49.22 12.14
N THR A 132 -23.95 -48.42 11.32
CA THR A 132 -24.42 -47.12 10.82
C THR A 132 -23.94 -46.95 9.38
N THR A 133 -24.86 -46.56 8.50
CA THR A 133 -24.74 -46.59 7.03
C THR A 133 -23.42 -46.01 6.50
N THR A 134 -22.66 -46.83 5.80
CA THR A 134 -21.58 -46.37 4.92
C THR A 134 -22.16 -45.64 3.71
N VAL A 135 -22.05 -44.31 3.70
CA VAL A 135 -22.06 -43.57 2.44
C VAL A 135 -20.74 -43.89 1.74
N VAL A 136 -20.78 -44.83 0.80
CA VAL A 136 -19.65 -45.09 -0.08
C VAL A 136 -19.59 -43.95 -1.10
N GLU A 137 -18.83 -42.91 -0.77
CA GLU A 137 -18.41 -41.90 -1.74
C GLU A 137 -17.45 -42.59 -2.72
N LYS A 138 -18.04 -43.19 -3.76
CA LYS A 138 -17.32 -44.06 -4.69
C LYS A 138 -16.55 -43.20 -5.68
N ASP A 139 -15.32 -42.84 -5.32
CA ASP A 139 -14.46 -42.11 -6.25
C ASP A 139 -14.29 -42.93 -7.54
N SER A 140 -14.64 -42.29 -8.65
CA SER A 140 -14.64 -42.89 -9.99
C SER A 140 -13.23 -43.12 -10.53
N PHE A 141 -12.19 -42.66 -9.83
CA PHE A 141 -10.79 -42.88 -10.17
C PHE A 141 -10.15 -44.10 -9.46
N GLU A 142 -10.65 -44.54 -8.30
CA GLU A 142 -10.01 -45.63 -7.52
C GLU A 142 -10.08 -47.02 -8.19
N GLU A 143 -11.11 -47.30 -8.99
CA GLU A 143 -11.23 -48.57 -9.74
C GLU A 143 -10.43 -48.58 -11.06
N LEU A 144 -9.76 -47.48 -11.41
CA LEU A 144 -9.33 -47.20 -12.78
C LEU A 144 -7.86 -47.62 -13.04
N GLN A 145 -7.62 -48.93 -13.10
CA GLN A 145 -6.30 -49.50 -13.43
C GLN A 145 -5.91 -49.29 -14.90
N LEU A 146 -5.29 -48.15 -15.21
CA LEU A 146 -4.71 -47.83 -16.52
C LEU A 146 -3.66 -48.88 -16.95
N LYS A 147 -4.02 -49.75 -17.90
CA LYS A 147 -3.15 -50.82 -18.41
C LYS A 147 -2.92 -50.77 -19.92
N THR A 148 -3.77 -50.04 -20.65
CA THR A 148 -3.67 -49.87 -22.10
C THR A 148 -3.81 -48.39 -22.49
N LEU A 149 -3.26 -48.01 -23.64
CA LEU A 149 -3.43 -46.67 -24.22
C LEU A 149 -4.91 -46.26 -24.32
N LYS A 150 -5.80 -47.21 -24.63
CA LYS A 150 -7.24 -46.99 -24.75
C LYS A 150 -7.94 -46.64 -23.43
N ASP A 151 -7.34 -47.01 -22.30
CA ASP A 151 -7.84 -46.61 -20.98
C ASP A 151 -7.45 -45.16 -20.67
N VAL A 152 -6.26 -44.74 -21.13
CA VAL A 152 -5.77 -43.34 -21.03
C VAL A 152 -6.58 -42.40 -21.93
N GLU A 153 -6.94 -42.84 -23.14
CA GLU A 153 -7.84 -42.11 -24.05
C GLU A 153 -9.23 -41.91 -23.42
N GLN A 154 -9.85 -42.97 -22.88
CA GLN A 154 -11.14 -42.85 -22.20
C GLN A 154 -11.07 -42.00 -20.92
N LEU A 155 -9.92 -41.96 -20.24
CA LEU A 155 -9.71 -41.09 -19.10
C LEU A 155 -9.63 -39.62 -19.53
N SER A 156 -8.90 -39.31 -20.61
CA SER A 156 -8.75 -37.94 -21.10
C SER A 156 -10.08 -37.38 -21.62
N GLU A 157 -10.87 -38.16 -22.36
CA GLU A 157 -12.23 -37.77 -22.78
C GLU A 157 -13.13 -37.40 -21.58
N ARG A 158 -13.13 -38.22 -20.52
CA ARG A 158 -13.91 -37.99 -19.30
C ARG A 158 -13.44 -36.75 -18.54
N CYS A 159 -12.14 -36.50 -18.48
CA CYS A 159 -11.58 -35.29 -17.87
C CYS A 159 -11.93 -34.04 -18.67
N VAL A 160 -11.76 -34.05 -20.00
CA VAL A 160 -12.11 -32.92 -20.88
C VAL A 160 -13.60 -32.59 -20.81
N GLY A 161 -14.48 -33.59 -20.74
CA GLY A 161 -15.92 -33.38 -20.51
C GLY A 161 -16.18 -32.62 -19.19
N LYS A 162 -15.69 -33.14 -18.06
CA LYS A 162 -15.85 -32.51 -16.74
C LYS A 162 -15.23 -31.11 -16.63
N LEU A 163 -14.14 -30.85 -17.38
CA LEU A 163 -13.49 -29.54 -17.43
C LEU A 163 -14.32 -28.51 -18.21
N ASN A 164 -14.94 -28.90 -19.33
CA ASN A 164 -15.81 -28.02 -20.10
C ASN A 164 -17.12 -27.68 -19.37
N ASP A 165 -17.66 -28.60 -18.56
CA ASP A 165 -18.84 -28.37 -17.73
C ASP A 165 -18.54 -27.59 -16.43
N CYS A 166 -17.26 -27.26 -16.15
CA CYS A 166 -16.85 -26.60 -14.93
C CYS A 166 -17.19 -25.10 -14.93
N ARG A 167 -17.80 -24.61 -13.84
CA ARG A 167 -18.17 -23.19 -13.69
C ARG A 167 -17.03 -22.26 -13.26
N THR A 168 -15.88 -22.81 -12.86
CA THR A 168 -14.77 -22.05 -12.29
C THR A 168 -13.88 -21.46 -13.39
N LYS A 169 -13.63 -20.15 -13.36
CA LYS A 169 -12.62 -19.50 -14.23
C LYS A 169 -11.29 -20.25 -14.13
N ALA A 170 -10.58 -20.37 -15.25
CA ALA A 170 -9.25 -20.99 -15.35
C ALA A 170 -9.12 -22.48 -14.91
N ALA A 171 -10.22 -23.23 -14.72
CA ALA A 171 -10.16 -24.66 -14.36
C ALA A 171 -9.28 -25.50 -15.31
N CYS A 172 -9.45 -25.33 -16.62
CA CYS A 172 -8.65 -26.02 -17.64
C CYS A 172 -7.15 -25.64 -17.59
N PHE A 173 -6.82 -24.39 -17.26
CA PHE A 173 -5.44 -23.92 -17.16
C PHE A 173 -4.72 -24.52 -15.96
N ASN A 174 -5.35 -24.51 -14.78
CA ASN A 174 -4.82 -25.15 -13.58
C ASN A 174 -4.62 -26.67 -13.80
N PHE A 175 -5.61 -27.36 -14.40
CA PHE A 175 -5.48 -28.78 -14.72
C PHE A 175 -4.29 -29.06 -15.66
N MET A 176 -4.10 -28.27 -16.73
CA MET A 176 -2.94 -28.43 -17.62
C MET A 176 -1.62 -28.15 -16.91
N ARG A 177 -1.52 -27.06 -16.14
CA ARG A 177 -0.31 -26.71 -15.37
C ARG A 177 0.09 -27.83 -14.42
N ASP A 178 -0.86 -28.32 -13.63
CA ASP A 178 -0.58 -29.30 -12.57
C ASP A 178 -0.33 -30.70 -13.17
N THR A 179 -0.96 -31.04 -14.30
CA THR A 179 -0.63 -32.24 -15.09
C THR A 179 0.78 -32.18 -15.65
N LEU A 180 1.19 -31.05 -16.28
CA LEU A 180 2.53 -30.88 -16.82
C LEU A 180 3.60 -30.96 -15.73
N ARG A 181 3.37 -30.31 -14.58
CA ARG A 181 4.26 -30.36 -13.41
C ARG A 181 4.40 -31.77 -12.82
N GLY A 182 3.36 -32.61 -12.92
CA GLY A 182 3.41 -34.03 -12.53
C GLY A 182 4.18 -34.94 -13.50
N ILE A 183 4.48 -34.45 -14.72
CA ILE A 183 5.17 -35.19 -15.79
C ILE A 183 6.57 -34.61 -16.07
N GLU A 184 6.86 -33.38 -15.61
CA GLU A 184 8.13 -32.64 -15.75
C GLU A 184 9.38 -33.50 -15.49
N GLY A 185 9.38 -34.32 -14.43
CA GLY A 185 10.49 -35.24 -14.10
C GLY A 185 10.54 -36.56 -14.90
N LYS A 186 9.79 -36.69 -15.99
CA LYS A 186 9.65 -37.94 -16.79
C LYS A 186 9.72 -37.75 -18.31
N LEU A 187 9.77 -36.52 -18.81
CA LEU A 187 9.87 -36.21 -20.24
C LEU A 187 11.33 -36.12 -20.69
N ASP A 188 11.65 -36.67 -21.87
CA ASP A 188 12.93 -36.42 -22.52
C ASP A 188 12.94 -35.08 -23.28
N GLN A 189 14.12 -34.50 -23.51
CA GLN A 189 14.30 -33.23 -24.20
C GLN A 189 13.69 -33.24 -25.61
N ASP A 190 13.73 -34.39 -26.29
CA ASP A 190 13.15 -34.59 -27.61
C ASP A 190 11.61 -34.69 -27.59
N GLU A 191 11.01 -35.01 -26.43
CA GLU A 191 9.55 -35.02 -26.22
C GLU A 191 9.04 -33.62 -25.86
N CYS A 192 9.73 -32.91 -24.96
CA CYS A 192 9.48 -31.49 -24.69
C CYS A 192 9.53 -30.65 -25.97
N THR A 193 10.50 -30.93 -26.86
CA THR A 193 10.64 -30.22 -28.15
C THR A 193 9.50 -30.51 -29.13
N LYS A 194 8.83 -31.68 -29.03
CA LYS A 194 7.61 -32.00 -29.81
C LYS A 194 6.40 -31.28 -29.22
N LEU A 195 6.21 -31.36 -27.90
CA LEU A 195 5.12 -30.70 -27.18
C LEU A 195 5.10 -29.19 -27.42
N ILE A 196 6.26 -28.53 -27.38
CA ILE A 196 6.38 -27.09 -27.68
C ILE A 196 5.90 -26.76 -29.10
N LYS A 197 6.25 -27.58 -30.11
CA LYS A 197 5.82 -27.38 -31.51
C LYS A 197 4.33 -27.59 -31.70
N GLU A 198 3.74 -28.58 -31.02
CA GLU A 198 2.29 -28.82 -31.05
C GLU A 198 1.53 -27.67 -30.37
N LEU A 199 1.98 -27.19 -29.22
CA LEU A 199 1.42 -26.00 -28.55
C LEU A 199 1.53 -24.74 -29.41
N GLN A 200 2.66 -24.50 -30.07
CA GLN A 200 2.83 -23.38 -31.03
C GLN A 200 1.87 -23.51 -32.23
N THR A 201 1.62 -24.73 -32.71
CA THR A 201 0.66 -25.01 -33.78
C THR A 201 -0.79 -24.77 -33.33
N LEU A 202 -1.13 -25.12 -32.09
CA LEU A 202 -2.45 -24.85 -31.50
C LEU A 202 -2.68 -23.35 -31.27
N VAL A 203 -1.67 -22.63 -30.76
CA VAL A 203 -1.73 -21.17 -30.54
C VAL A 203 -1.88 -20.42 -31.87
N THR A 204 -1.12 -20.80 -32.91
CA THR A 204 -1.25 -20.16 -34.24
C THR A 204 -2.60 -20.46 -34.89
N SER A 205 -3.12 -21.69 -34.77
CA SER A 205 -4.48 -22.04 -35.18
C SER A 205 -5.55 -21.22 -34.44
N LYS A 206 -5.43 -21.05 -33.12
CA LYS A 206 -6.36 -20.21 -32.33
C LYS A 206 -6.25 -18.71 -32.65
N LYS A 207 -5.05 -18.18 -32.94
CA LYS A 207 -4.89 -16.82 -33.45
C LYS A 207 -5.55 -16.64 -34.83
N GLN A 208 -5.50 -17.66 -35.70
CA GLN A 208 -6.22 -17.65 -36.99
C GLN A 208 -7.76 -17.69 -36.80
N GLU A 209 -8.29 -18.56 -35.93
CA GLU A 209 -9.74 -18.56 -35.59
C GLU A 209 -10.21 -17.20 -35.05
N LYS A 210 -9.44 -16.58 -34.14
CA LYS A 210 -9.76 -15.25 -33.56
C LYS A 210 -9.75 -14.19 -34.67
N ALA A 211 -8.70 -14.14 -35.48
CA ALA A 211 -8.58 -13.21 -36.60
C ALA A 211 -9.68 -13.38 -37.66
N GLU A 212 -10.18 -14.59 -37.92
CA GLU A 212 -11.29 -14.82 -38.85
C GLU A 212 -12.64 -14.40 -38.25
N LYS A 213 -12.89 -14.69 -36.96
CA LYS A 213 -14.07 -14.17 -36.23
C LYS A 213 -14.07 -12.64 -36.21
N ASP A 214 -12.93 -12.01 -35.98
CA ASP A 214 -12.79 -10.55 -35.97
C ASP A 214 -12.85 -9.94 -37.37
N ARG A 215 -12.37 -10.63 -38.42
CA ARG A 215 -12.63 -10.24 -39.82
C ARG A 215 -14.13 -10.30 -40.15
N ASN A 216 -14.86 -11.29 -39.64
CA ASN A 216 -16.31 -11.39 -39.89
C ASN A 216 -17.13 -10.38 -39.07
N ARG A 217 -16.73 -10.06 -37.83
CA ARG A 217 -17.24 -8.89 -37.09
C ARG A 217 -16.95 -7.58 -37.81
N LYS A 218 -15.72 -7.37 -38.28
CA LYS A 218 -15.34 -6.16 -39.04
C LYS A 218 -16.14 -6.05 -40.36
N LYS A 219 -16.41 -7.14 -41.07
CA LYS A 219 -17.32 -7.13 -42.25
C LYS A 219 -18.71 -6.58 -41.90
N GLN A 220 -19.33 -7.06 -40.82
CA GLN A 220 -20.63 -6.55 -40.36
C GLN A 220 -20.58 -5.06 -39.96
N ALA A 221 -19.47 -4.59 -39.39
CA ALA A 221 -19.27 -3.18 -39.06
C ALA A 221 -18.96 -2.29 -40.29
N THR A 222 -18.38 -2.85 -41.36
CA THR A 222 -18.05 -2.09 -42.58
C THR A 222 -19.25 -1.81 -43.48
N ASP A 223 -20.31 -2.62 -43.47
CA ASP A 223 -21.56 -2.28 -44.18
C ASP A 223 -22.23 -1.01 -43.63
N VAL A 224 -21.96 -0.66 -42.37
CA VAL A 224 -22.51 0.53 -41.69
C VAL A 224 -21.63 1.77 -41.88
N SER A 225 -20.36 1.62 -42.25
CA SER A 225 -19.35 2.70 -42.22
C SER A 225 -18.75 3.10 -43.58
N GLN A 226 -19.32 2.68 -44.72
CA GLN A 226 -18.88 3.13 -46.06
C GLN A 226 -19.29 4.59 -46.40
N MET A 227 -18.84 5.58 -45.62
CA MET A 227 -18.76 6.97 -46.06
C MET A 227 -17.46 7.66 -45.64
N LYS A 228 -16.83 8.34 -46.62
CA LYS A 228 -15.63 9.20 -46.53
C LYS A 228 -14.27 8.47 -46.40
N LYS A 229 -13.60 8.32 -47.55
CA LYS A 229 -12.16 8.05 -47.66
C LYS A 229 -11.33 9.30 -47.37
N GLY A 230 -10.07 9.12 -46.94
CA GLY A 230 -9.06 10.19 -46.93
C GLY A 230 -7.73 9.70 -46.35
N ALA A 231 -6.84 9.18 -47.20
CA ALA A 231 -5.56 8.59 -46.75
C ALA A 231 -4.44 9.63 -46.65
N LYS A 232 -3.46 9.35 -45.78
CA LYS A 232 -2.10 9.93 -45.84
C LYS A 232 -1.06 8.85 -45.52
N VAL A 233 0.18 9.14 -45.91
CA VAL A 233 1.31 8.19 -45.93
C VAL A 233 1.90 8.02 -44.54
N ASP A 234 2.38 6.81 -44.27
CA ASP A 234 2.97 6.36 -43.02
C ASP A 234 4.50 6.58 -43.01
N TYR A 235 5.05 6.95 -41.84
CA TYR A 235 6.49 7.09 -41.58
C TYR A 235 7.04 5.95 -40.70
N GLN A 236 6.18 5.14 -40.06
CA GLN A 236 6.59 4.08 -39.14
C GLN A 236 7.41 3.01 -39.86
N ALA A 237 7.00 2.64 -41.08
CA ALA A 237 7.65 1.62 -41.90
C ALA A 237 9.11 1.92 -42.30
N GLU A 238 9.60 3.16 -42.19
CA GLU A 238 11.02 3.49 -42.37
C GLU A 238 11.83 3.36 -41.06
N MET A 239 11.18 3.49 -39.89
CA MET A 239 11.83 3.30 -38.58
C MET A 239 11.97 1.82 -38.23
N ASP A 240 10.92 1.03 -38.47
CA ASP A 240 10.89 -0.42 -38.21
C ASP A 240 12.00 -1.17 -38.99
N MET A 241 12.40 -0.64 -40.14
CA MET A 241 13.46 -1.20 -40.99
C MET A 241 14.88 -1.00 -40.44
N MET A 242 15.08 -0.14 -39.43
CA MET A 242 16.40 0.21 -38.89
C MET A 242 16.66 -0.37 -37.48
N TYR A 243 15.61 -0.76 -36.74
CA TYR A 243 15.67 -1.23 -35.35
C TYR A 243 14.84 -2.51 -35.12
N GLY A 244 14.92 -3.47 -36.05
CA GLY A 244 14.03 -4.62 -36.11
C GLY A 244 14.06 -5.58 -34.89
N ASP A 245 12.89 -6.16 -34.61
CA ASP A 245 12.62 -7.32 -33.75
C ASP A 245 13.19 -7.29 -32.32
N GLY A 246 12.56 -6.49 -31.44
CA GLY A 246 12.83 -6.49 -29.99
C GLY A 246 11.61 -6.40 -29.07
N TYR A 247 10.48 -5.83 -29.52
CA TYR A 247 9.31 -5.56 -28.68
C TYR A 247 8.03 -6.07 -29.34
N GLY A 248 7.56 -7.24 -28.91
CA GLY A 248 6.22 -7.72 -29.26
C GLY A 248 5.14 -6.97 -28.47
N GLU A 249 3.94 -6.86 -29.05
CA GLU A 249 2.74 -6.47 -28.31
C GLU A 249 2.54 -7.43 -27.12
N TYR A 250 2.69 -6.91 -25.90
CA TYR A 250 2.21 -7.61 -24.70
C TYR A 250 0.71 -7.33 -24.59
N ASP A 251 -0.11 -8.39 -24.56
CA ASP A 251 -1.58 -8.29 -24.42
C ASP A 251 -1.97 -7.48 -23.15
N ASP A 252 -3.11 -6.76 -23.20
CA ASP A 252 -3.62 -5.83 -22.19
C ASP A 252 -4.09 -6.50 -20.86
N GLU A 253 -3.39 -7.53 -20.37
CA GLU A 253 -3.80 -8.39 -19.24
C GLU A 253 -3.35 -7.85 -17.86
N TYR A 254 -2.87 -6.61 -17.78
CA TYR A 254 -2.41 -5.94 -16.54
C TYR A 254 -3.43 -4.98 -15.89
N ASP A 255 -4.56 -4.66 -16.55
CA ASP A 255 -5.55 -3.68 -16.04
C ASP A 255 -6.34 -4.17 -14.78
N GLU A 256 -6.20 -5.44 -14.32
CA GLU A 256 -7.03 -6.06 -13.25
C GLU A 256 -6.62 -5.67 -11.80
N TYR A 257 -5.47 -5.01 -11.57
CA TYR A 257 -5.07 -4.54 -10.22
C TYR A 257 -5.66 -3.17 -9.82
N ALA A 258 -5.96 -2.28 -10.78
CA ALA A 258 -6.35 -0.90 -10.51
C ALA A 258 -7.85 -0.72 -10.12
N ASP A 259 -8.57 -1.80 -9.82
CA ASP A 259 -10.03 -1.79 -9.63
C ASP A 259 -10.52 -1.69 -8.17
N PHE A 260 -9.67 -1.89 -7.16
CA PHE A 260 -10.15 -2.01 -5.78
C PHE A 260 -10.67 -0.69 -5.18
N MET A 261 -9.90 0.40 -5.26
CA MET A 261 -10.41 1.74 -4.88
C MET A 261 -11.61 2.18 -5.73
N ARG A 262 -11.71 1.71 -6.99
CA ARG A 262 -12.89 1.95 -7.85
C ARG A 262 -14.12 1.18 -7.37
N SER A 263 -13.96 -0.05 -6.86
CA SER A 263 -15.05 -0.79 -6.21
C SER A 263 -15.46 -0.14 -4.89
N THR A 264 -14.52 0.28 -4.04
CA THR A 264 -14.84 1.00 -2.78
C THR A 264 -15.63 2.28 -3.04
N LEU A 265 -15.19 3.15 -3.95
CA LEU A 265 -15.90 4.39 -4.26
C LEU A 265 -17.30 4.10 -4.83
N SER A 266 -17.42 3.12 -5.72
CA SER A 266 -18.70 2.69 -6.29
C SER A 266 -19.65 2.10 -5.24
N GLU A 267 -19.15 1.26 -4.32
CA GLU A 267 -19.90 0.70 -3.20
C GLU A 267 -20.41 1.80 -2.27
N MET A 268 -19.58 2.76 -1.90
CA MET A 268 -19.98 3.86 -1.02
C MET A 268 -21.00 4.80 -1.68
N ILE A 269 -20.91 5.02 -3.00
CA ILE A 269 -21.94 5.75 -3.79
C ILE A 269 -23.28 4.98 -3.75
N VAL A 270 -23.25 3.67 -4.03
CA VAL A 270 -24.46 2.83 -4.05
C VAL A 270 -25.08 2.70 -2.65
N ALA A 271 -24.27 2.58 -1.60
CA ALA A 271 -24.72 2.53 -0.21
C ALA A 271 -25.48 3.80 0.23
N LYS A 272 -25.21 4.94 -0.44
CA LYS A 272 -25.90 6.22 -0.25
C LYS A 272 -27.10 6.43 -1.18
N GLY A 273 -27.47 5.43 -1.98
CA GLY A 273 -28.57 5.53 -2.95
C GLY A 273 -28.22 6.29 -4.24
N GLY A 274 -26.93 6.52 -4.51
CA GLY A 274 -26.47 6.98 -5.81
C GLY A 274 -26.51 5.87 -6.86
N GLU A 275 -26.62 6.24 -8.13
CA GLU A 275 -26.40 5.31 -9.24
C GLU A 275 -24.92 4.87 -9.26
N PRO A 276 -24.60 3.58 -9.46
CA PRO A 276 -23.22 3.13 -9.60
C PRO A 276 -22.55 3.80 -10.81
N MET A 277 -21.24 4.06 -10.73
CA MET A 277 -20.47 4.55 -11.88
C MET A 277 -20.54 3.53 -13.03
N LYS A 278 -21.01 3.97 -14.21
CA LYS A 278 -21.37 3.06 -15.30
C LYS A 278 -20.20 2.74 -16.23
N GLY A 279 -19.55 1.62 -15.92
CA GLY A 279 -18.53 0.98 -16.75
C GLY A 279 -17.14 1.59 -16.58
N ASN A 280 -16.17 1.05 -17.33
CA ASN A 280 -14.79 1.55 -17.39
C ASN A 280 -14.75 2.91 -18.11
N ALA A 281 -15.26 3.95 -17.47
CA ALA A 281 -15.01 5.33 -17.82
C ALA A 281 -13.49 5.52 -17.78
N SER A 282 -12.88 5.77 -18.94
CA SER A 282 -11.42 5.76 -19.06
C SER A 282 -10.84 7.03 -18.42
N PHE A 283 -10.59 6.95 -17.12
CA PHE A 283 -9.89 7.96 -16.31
C PHE A 283 -8.45 8.24 -16.80
N LYS A 284 -7.98 7.49 -17.81
CA LYS A 284 -6.76 7.75 -18.59
C LYS A 284 -6.80 9.10 -19.37
N SER A 285 -7.83 9.96 -19.19
CA SER A 285 -7.94 11.33 -19.72
C SER A 285 -8.91 12.26 -18.93
N ILE A 286 -8.72 12.47 -17.61
CA ILE A 286 -9.48 13.47 -16.81
C ILE A 286 -8.81 14.86 -16.91
N SER A 287 -9.55 15.93 -17.22
CA SER A 287 -8.99 17.30 -17.12
C SER A 287 -8.92 17.80 -15.67
N LEU A 288 -8.03 18.76 -15.37
CA LEU A 288 -7.84 19.33 -14.01
C LEU A 288 -9.18 19.75 -13.35
N LYS A 289 -10.10 20.35 -14.12
CA LYS A 289 -11.42 20.75 -13.63
C LYS A 289 -12.30 19.56 -13.24
N GLU A 290 -12.22 18.46 -13.98
CA GLU A 290 -12.99 17.25 -13.72
C GLU A 290 -12.42 16.46 -12.53
N ALA A 291 -11.11 16.49 -12.32
CA ALA A 291 -10.48 15.96 -11.12
C ALA A 291 -10.99 16.69 -9.85
N PHE A 292 -11.04 18.02 -9.85
CA PHE A 292 -11.64 18.77 -8.73
C PHE A 292 -13.14 18.54 -8.55
N ASN A 293 -13.90 18.28 -9.61
CA ASN A 293 -15.29 17.82 -9.47
C ASN A 293 -15.38 16.42 -8.82
N LEU A 294 -14.44 15.53 -9.14
CA LEU A 294 -14.39 14.19 -8.54
C LEU A 294 -13.98 14.24 -7.07
N PHE A 295 -13.06 15.13 -6.66
CA PHE A 295 -12.76 15.35 -5.24
C PHE A 295 -13.99 15.82 -4.44
N HIS A 296 -14.81 16.72 -5.00
CA HIS A 296 -16.07 17.10 -4.37
C HIS A 296 -17.01 15.89 -4.15
N LEU A 297 -17.17 15.01 -5.15
CA LEU A 297 -17.94 13.76 -5.01
C LEU A 297 -17.31 12.82 -3.95
N ILE A 298 -15.99 12.64 -3.96
CA ILE A 298 -15.25 11.84 -2.98
C ILE A 298 -15.49 12.37 -1.55
N TYR A 299 -15.56 13.68 -1.35
CA TYR A 299 -15.85 14.29 -0.04
C TYR A 299 -17.32 14.13 0.38
N GLU A 300 -18.27 14.18 -0.56
CA GLU A 300 -19.69 13.84 -0.31
C GLU A 300 -19.90 12.34 0.00
N VAL A 301 -19.00 11.48 -0.48
CA VAL A 301 -19.05 10.02 -0.29
C VAL A 301 -18.34 9.57 0.99
N ILE A 302 -17.26 10.21 1.43
CA ILE A 302 -16.59 9.93 2.71
C ILE A 302 -17.11 10.89 3.80
N THR A 303 -18.21 10.50 4.46
CA THR A 303 -18.95 11.34 5.42
C THR A 303 -18.73 10.99 6.89
N ASP A 304 -18.07 9.89 7.20
CA ASP A 304 -18.13 9.29 8.53
C ASP A 304 -16.84 8.53 8.90
N SER A 305 -16.65 8.29 10.19
CA SER A 305 -15.48 7.60 10.74
C SER A 305 -15.28 6.19 10.17
N LEU A 306 -16.36 5.48 9.80
CA LEU A 306 -16.26 4.13 9.22
C LEU A 306 -15.70 4.20 7.80
N ALA A 307 -16.21 5.12 6.97
CA ALA A 307 -15.69 5.37 5.63
C ALA A 307 -14.23 5.85 5.66
N LEU A 308 -13.87 6.78 6.56
CA LEU A 308 -12.49 7.23 6.74
C LEU A 308 -11.55 6.09 7.14
N ARG A 309 -11.94 5.27 8.13
CA ARG A 309 -11.15 4.11 8.56
C ARG A 309 -11.05 3.02 7.49
N ARG A 310 -12.01 2.91 6.57
CA ARG A 310 -11.94 2.01 5.40
C ARG A 310 -10.87 2.50 4.43
N ILE A 311 -11.00 3.71 3.88
CA ILE A 311 -10.09 4.21 2.84
C ILE A 311 -8.63 4.30 3.29
N ILE A 312 -8.36 4.58 4.57
CA ILE A 312 -6.97 4.61 5.08
C ILE A 312 -6.35 3.21 5.01
N ARG A 313 -7.06 2.16 5.45
CA ARG A 313 -6.54 0.78 5.41
C ARG A 313 -6.34 0.30 3.98
N GLU A 314 -7.26 0.66 3.08
CA GLU A 314 -7.22 0.26 1.68
C GLU A 314 -6.07 0.95 0.94
N ALA A 315 -5.87 2.27 1.13
CA ALA A 315 -4.72 2.98 0.58
C ALA A 315 -3.37 2.45 1.10
N LEU A 316 -3.30 2.06 2.39
CA LEU A 316 -2.09 1.42 2.95
C LEU A 316 -1.87 0.01 2.37
N ALA A 317 -2.94 -0.77 2.14
CA ALA A 317 -2.85 -2.10 1.55
C ALA A 317 -2.43 -2.04 0.07
N ASP A 318 -3.00 -1.12 -0.71
CA ASP A 318 -2.69 -0.93 -2.12
C ASP A 318 -1.20 -0.57 -2.31
N CYS A 319 -0.68 0.39 -1.54
CA CYS A 319 0.75 0.73 -1.55
C CYS A 319 1.65 -0.44 -1.09
N TYR A 320 1.20 -1.24 -0.11
CA TYR A 320 1.96 -2.38 0.39
C TYR A 320 2.08 -3.52 -0.63
N GLU A 321 1.00 -3.82 -1.37
CA GLU A 321 1.04 -4.85 -2.40
C GLU A 321 1.81 -4.40 -3.66
N ASP A 322 1.81 -3.09 -3.95
CA ASP A 322 2.73 -2.43 -4.89
C ASP A 322 4.19 -2.35 -4.37
N ASN A 323 4.47 -2.93 -3.19
CA ASN A 323 5.80 -3.07 -2.58
C ASN A 323 6.48 -1.74 -2.22
N VAL A 324 5.70 -0.68 -1.99
CA VAL A 324 6.18 0.60 -1.48
C VAL A 324 6.92 0.40 -0.15
N MET A 325 8.20 0.78 -0.11
CA MET A 325 9.04 0.60 1.09
C MET A 325 8.85 1.70 2.13
N TYR A 326 8.44 2.89 1.68
CA TYR A 326 8.26 4.09 2.49
C TYR A 326 7.18 4.97 1.85
N LEU A 327 6.23 5.46 2.65
CA LEU A 327 5.04 6.18 2.19
C LEU A 327 4.82 7.44 3.02
N GLU A 328 4.85 8.61 2.38
CA GLU A 328 4.38 9.87 2.96
C GLU A 328 2.91 10.13 2.56
N LEU A 329 1.99 9.64 3.38
CA LEU A 329 0.55 9.82 3.16
C LEU A 329 0.15 11.26 3.49
N ARG A 330 -0.21 12.03 2.46
CA ARG A 330 -0.75 13.40 2.59
C ARG A 330 -2.27 13.39 2.70
N THR A 331 -2.83 14.24 3.56
CA THR A 331 -4.29 14.45 3.61
C THR A 331 -4.65 15.80 4.25
N THR A 332 -5.78 16.38 3.82
CA THR A 332 -6.34 17.63 4.35
C THR A 332 -7.43 17.33 5.38
N PRO A 333 -7.20 17.59 6.69
CA PRO A 333 -8.18 17.29 7.73
C PRO A 333 -9.50 18.06 7.58
N ARG A 334 -10.61 17.34 7.73
CA ARG A 334 -11.97 17.91 7.66
C ARG A 334 -12.90 17.28 8.72
N PRO A 335 -13.86 18.04 9.27
CA PRO A 335 -14.98 17.46 10.01
C PRO A 335 -15.75 16.46 9.16
N LEU A 336 -16.30 15.44 9.82
CA LEU A 336 -17.22 14.44 9.28
C LEU A 336 -18.57 14.54 10.03
N SER A 337 -19.57 13.79 9.57
CA SER A 337 -20.93 13.83 10.13
C SER A 337 -21.07 13.28 11.55
N ASP A 338 -20.16 12.39 11.95
CA ASP A 338 -20.00 11.83 13.30
C ASP A 338 -18.79 12.40 14.06
N LEU A 339 -17.87 13.08 13.37
CA LEU A 339 -16.64 13.66 13.93
C LEU A 339 -16.59 15.18 13.70
N PRO A 340 -17.03 16.01 14.66
CA PRO A 340 -17.25 17.44 14.42
C PRO A 340 -15.98 18.29 14.29
N THR A 341 -14.79 17.78 14.65
CA THR A 341 -13.53 18.55 14.60
C THR A 341 -12.53 17.99 13.59
N ARG A 342 -11.57 18.83 13.14
CA ARG A 342 -10.42 18.34 12.35
C ARG A 342 -9.48 17.47 13.17
N ARG A 343 -9.50 17.61 14.49
CA ARG A 343 -8.70 16.77 15.39
C ARG A 343 -9.15 15.32 15.32
N ASP A 344 -10.45 15.05 15.46
CA ASP A 344 -11.01 13.70 15.42
C ASP A 344 -10.60 12.93 14.14
N TYR A 345 -10.55 13.62 13.01
CA TYR A 345 -10.06 13.10 11.73
C TYR A 345 -8.59 12.66 11.81
N VAL A 346 -7.71 13.48 12.40
CA VAL A 346 -6.28 13.19 12.55
C VAL A 346 -6.04 12.12 13.62
N ASP A 347 -6.80 12.14 14.71
CA ASP A 347 -6.69 11.16 15.79
C ASP A 347 -7.07 9.75 15.26
N ILE A 348 -8.05 9.62 14.34
CA ILE A 348 -8.31 8.38 13.57
C ILE A 348 -7.17 8.00 12.62
N LEU A 349 -6.59 8.97 11.91
CA LEU A 349 -5.47 8.73 11.00
C LEU A 349 -4.26 8.13 11.73
N VAL A 350 -3.98 8.59 12.95
CA VAL A 350 -2.96 8.01 13.82
C VAL A 350 -3.35 6.60 14.28
N GLU A 351 -4.58 6.36 14.73
CA GLU A 351 -5.02 5.04 15.18
C GLU A 351 -4.89 3.94 14.12
N GLU A 352 -5.22 4.24 12.86
CA GLU A 352 -5.16 3.24 11.77
C GLU A 352 -3.72 3.02 11.27
N VAL A 353 -2.86 4.05 11.28
CA VAL A 353 -1.42 3.88 10.97
C VAL A 353 -0.69 3.15 12.10
N ASP A 354 -0.99 3.45 13.37
CA ASP A 354 -0.44 2.71 14.52
C ASP A 354 -0.87 1.24 14.49
N ARG A 355 -2.11 0.95 14.11
CA ARG A 355 -2.59 -0.43 13.90
C ARG A 355 -1.84 -1.12 12.76
N TRP A 356 -1.63 -0.44 11.64
CA TRP A 356 -0.86 -0.96 10.50
C TRP A 356 0.58 -1.33 10.91
N GLN A 357 1.26 -0.43 11.63
CA GLN A 357 2.61 -0.67 12.15
C GLN A 357 2.63 -1.86 13.13
N GLN A 358 1.64 -1.97 14.03
CA GLN A 358 1.51 -3.12 14.94
C GLN A 358 1.23 -4.45 14.22
N GLN A 359 0.54 -4.43 13.08
CA GLN A 359 0.29 -5.61 12.26
C GLN A 359 1.58 -6.08 11.57
N GLN A 360 2.35 -5.18 10.95
CA GLN A 360 3.65 -5.56 10.36
C GLN A 360 4.65 -6.05 11.43
N GLN A 361 4.61 -5.51 12.66
CA GLN A 361 5.40 -6.01 13.79
C GLN A 361 5.03 -7.45 14.23
N GLN A 362 3.88 -7.99 13.80
CA GLN A 362 3.45 -9.37 14.07
C GLN A 362 3.71 -10.34 12.91
N GLU A 363 4.12 -9.86 11.73
CA GLU A 363 4.56 -10.75 10.64
C GLU A 363 5.84 -11.53 11.03
N PRO A 364 6.06 -12.74 10.50
CA PRO A 364 7.32 -13.46 10.65
C PRO A 364 8.53 -12.61 10.22
N MET A 365 9.62 -12.66 10.99
CA MET A 365 10.87 -11.91 10.72
C MET A 365 11.42 -12.05 9.29
N ARG A 366 11.20 -13.20 8.63
CA ARG A 366 11.58 -13.43 7.22
C ARG A 366 10.75 -12.63 6.19
N GLN A 367 9.54 -12.20 6.55
CA GLN A 367 8.68 -11.34 5.74
C GLN A 367 8.94 -9.86 6.08
N GLN A 368 9.03 -9.52 7.37
CA GLN A 368 9.37 -8.17 7.85
C GLN A 368 10.63 -7.59 7.18
N HIS A 369 11.70 -8.37 7.06
CA HIS A 369 12.95 -7.95 6.41
C HIS A 369 12.89 -7.84 4.87
N ARG A 370 11.75 -8.14 4.24
CA ARG A 370 11.57 -8.15 2.77
C ARG A 370 10.39 -7.30 2.30
N ARG A 371 9.30 -7.22 3.07
CA ARG A 371 8.13 -6.37 2.86
C ARG A 371 7.79 -5.64 4.16
N ARG A 372 8.49 -4.54 4.43
CA ARG A 372 8.10 -3.56 5.46
C ARG A 372 7.81 -2.23 4.79
N MET A 373 6.67 -1.61 5.09
CA MET A 373 6.32 -0.28 4.59
C MET A 373 6.32 0.72 5.75
N ASP A 374 7.27 1.66 5.72
CA ASP A 374 7.32 2.75 6.69
C ASP A 374 6.38 3.89 6.30
N VAL A 375 5.31 4.06 7.07
CA VAL A 375 4.33 5.14 6.86
C VAL A 375 4.73 6.39 7.63
N ARG A 376 4.56 7.56 7.01
CA ARG A 376 4.71 8.91 7.56
C ARG A 376 3.53 9.76 7.12
N LEU A 377 3.21 10.81 7.88
CA LEU A 377 2.04 11.67 7.68
C LEU A 377 2.43 13.11 7.36
N ILE A 378 1.74 13.68 6.37
CA ILE A 378 1.79 15.09 6.00
C ILE A 378 0.38 15.67 6.06
N LEU A 379 0.21 16.79 6.78
CA LEU A 379 -1.09 17.47 6.84
C LEU A 379 -1.15 18.58 5.78
N GLY A 380 -2.11 18.45 4.87
CA GLY A 380 -2.34 19.36 3.77
C GLY A 380 -3.17 20.59 4.15
N LEU A 381 -2.79 21.74 3.58
CA LEU A 381 -3.58 22.96 3.52
C LEU A 381 -4.25 23.03 2.14
N ASP A 382 -5.56 23.30 2.10
CA ASP A 382 -6.28 23.59 0.85
C ASP A 382 -6.25 25.11 0.60
N ARG A 383 -5.55 25.53 -0.45
CA ARG A 383 -5.48 26.95 -0.86
C ARG A 383 -6.83 27.56 -1.25
N ALA A 384 -7.82 26.73 -1.58
CA ALA A 384 -9.18 27.15 -1.91
C ALA A 384 -10.10 27.24 -0.66
N GLY A 385 -9.59 26.82 0.50
CA GLY A 385 -10.29 26.88 1.79
C GLY A 385 -10.07 28.19 2.56
N PRO A 386 -10.82 28.41 3.65
CA PRO A 386 -10.65 29.58 4.52
C PRO A 386 -9.37 29.48 5.36
N ILE A 387 -8.67 30.60 5.55
CA ILE A 387 -7.37 30.66 6.24
C ILE A 387 -7.45 30.19 7.70
N GLU A 388 -8.61 30.35 8.34
CA GLU A 388 -8.89 29.89 9.71
C GLU A 388 -8.87 28.35 9.82
N ALA A 389 -9.28 27.63 8.76
CA ALA A 389 -9.17 26.18 8.70
C ALA A 389 -7.71 25.73 8.51
N ALA A 390 -6.92 26.50 7.76
CA ALA A 390 -5.49 26.25 7.61
C ALA A 390 -4.72 26.53 8.91
N GLU A 391 -5.13 27.55 9.67
CA GLU A 391 -4.65 27.79 11.04
C GLU A 391 -5.00 26.64 12.01
N GLU A 392 -6.21 26.06 11.93
CA GLU A 392 -6.57 24.88 12.74
C GLU A 392 -5.68 23.68 12.39
N THR A 393 -5.51 23.38 11.10
CA THR A 393 -4.63 22.30 10.63
C THR A 393 -3.17 22.53 11.02
N LEU A 394 -2.67 23.76 10.96
CA LEU A 394 -1.32 24.13 11.45
C LEU A 394 -1.16 23.86 12.96
N LYS A 395 -2.13 24.26 13.77
CA LYS A 395 -2.13 24.02 15.23
C LYS A 395 -2.15 22.51 15.54
N LEU A 396 -2.90 21.72 14.78
CA LEU A 396 -2.91 20.26 14.87
C LEU A 396 -1.59 19.63 14.44
N ALA A 397 -1.00 20.08 13.32
CA ALA A 397 0.28 19.59 12.83
C ALA A 397 1.41 19.82 13.84
N ILE A 398 1.47 21.01 14.44
CA ILE A 398 2.46 21.33 15.50
C ILE A 398 2.23 20.46 16.75
N ALA A 399 0.99 20.37 17.23
CA ALA A 399 0.66 19.59 18.43
C ALA A 399 0.96 18.08 18.25
N TRP A 400 0.73 17.54 17.05
CA TRP A 400 1.05 16.16 16.71
C TRP A 400 2.55 15.95 16.44
N LYS A 401 3.26 16.91 15.83
CA LYS A 401 4.73 16.88 15.68
C LYS A 401 5.44 16.74 17.03
N SER A 402 4.99 17.49 18.04
CA SER A 402 5.55 17.43 19.41
C SER A 402 5.29 16.10 20.13
N ARG A 403 4.28 15.32 19.72
CA ARG A 403 3.90 14.04 20.35
C ARG A 403 4.44 12.82 19.62
N ARG A 404 4.52 12.88 18.29
CA ARG A 404 4.94 11.80 17.39
C ARG A 404 5.85 12.40 16.30
N PRO A 405 7.05 12.87 16.67
CA PRO A 405 7.96 13.56 15.75
C PRO A 405 8.37 12.70 14.56
N ASP A 406 8.37 11.39 14.74
CA ASP A 406 8.73 10.38 13.74
C ASP A 406 7.56 9.98 12.84
N LEU A 407 6.31 10.35 13.18
CA LEU A 407 5.12 10.05 12.37
C LEU A 407 4.71 11.27 11.55
N PHE A 408 4.60 12.45 12.19
CA PHE A 408 4.24 13.70 11.51
C PHE A 408 5.50 14.38 11.00
N VAL A 409 5.71 14.34 9.70
CA VAL A 409 7.01 14.74 9.10
C VAL A 409 6.97 16.11 8.45
N GLY A 410 5.81 16.53 7.94
CA GLY A 410 5.68 17.81 7.26
C GLY A 410 4.26 18.33 7.06
N MET A 411 4.18 19.44 6.34
CA MET A 411 2.95 20.05 5.84
C MET A 411 3.05 20.29 4.33
N ASP A 412 1.89 20.30 3.69
CA ASP A 412 1.70 20.50 2.26
C ASP A 412 0.76 21.68 2.00
N LEU A 413 0.89 22.31 0.84
CA LEU A 413 -0.05 23.31 0.32
C LEU A 413 -0.54 22.87 -1.07
N ALA A 414 -1.70 22.24 -1.08
CA ALA A 414 -2.37 21.70 -2.26
C ALA A 414 -3.67 22.49 -2.51
N GLY A 415 -4.70 21.82 -3.04
CA GLY A 415 -5.98 22.45 -3.38
C GLY A 415 -6.02 23.03 -4.79
N ASN A 416 -7.12 23.69 -5.15
CA ASN A 416 -7.35 24.09 -6.54
C ASN A 416 -6.45 25.28 -6.98
N PRO A 417 -5.49 25.13 -7.91
CA PRO A 417 -4.52 26.18 -8.26
C PRO A 417 -5.12 27.41 -8.98
N VAL A 418 -6.41 27.36 -9.35
CA VAL A 418 -7.13 28.51 -9.92
C VAL A 418 -7.80 29.35 -8.82
N LYS A 419 -7.88 28.85 -7.58
CA LYS A 419 -8.49 29.51 -6.43
C LYS A 419 -7.44 29.79 -5.35
N GLY A 420 -7.53 30.95 -4.71
CA GLY A 420 -6.51 31.40 -3.76
C GLY A 420 -5.15 31.66 -4.42
N ASP A 421 -4.16 31.84 -3.56
CA ASP A 421 -2.78 32.20 -3.91
C ASP A 421 -1.86 31.60 -2.84
N ALA A 422 -0.76 30.93 -3.23
CA ALA A 422 0.14 30.35 -2.25
C ALA A 422 0.78 31.38 -1.29
N ARG A 423 0.86 32.66 -1.70
CA ARG A 423 1.44 33.75 -0.90
C ARG A 423 0.72 33.96 0.43
N ASP A 424 -0.60 33.80 0.47
CA ASP A 424 -1.41 33.96 1.69
C ASP A 424 -1.06 32.91 2.76
N PHE A 425 -0.53 31.75 2.35
CA PHE A 425 -0.21 30.62 3.22
C PHE A 425 1.27 30.55 3.61
N ILE A 426 2.17 31.32 2.97
CA ILE A 426 3.60 31.35 3.33
C ILE A 426 3.83 31.61 4.84
N PRO A 427 3.14 32.56 5.52
CA PRO A 427 3.30 32.76 6.96
C PRO A 427 2.80 31.60 7.85
N LEU A 428 1.97 30.70 7.31
CA LEU A 428 1.56 29.46 8.00
C LEU A 428 2.65 28.39 7.82
N LEU A 429 3.21 28.28 6.62
CA LEU A 429 4.30 27.34 6.30
C LEU A 429 5.63 27.72 6.98
N GLU A 430 5.92 29.01 7.16
CA GLU A 430 7.03 29.48 7.99
C GLU A 430 6.84 29.07 9.46
N ARG A 431 5.64 29.27 10.02
CA ARG A 431 5.31 28.80 11.39
C ARG A 431 5.44 27.29 11.53
N ALA A 432 5.06 26.50 10.52
CA ALA A 432 5.28 25.06 10.51
C ALA A 432 6.77 24.69 10.51
N ARG A 433 7.56 25.32 9.62
CA ARG A 433 9.02 25.13 9.53
C ARG A 433 9.73 25.44 10.85
N CYS A 434 9.34 26.49 11.55
CA CYS A 434 9.87 26.84 12.87
C CYS A 434 9.62 25.78 13.96
N HIS A 435 8.65 24.88 13.78
CA HIS A 435 8.37 23.74 14.67
C HIS A 435 8.94 22.41 14.14
N GLY A 436 9.87 22.46 13.17
CA GLY A 436 10.55 21.28 12.63
C GLY A 436 9.71 20.41 11.70
N LEU A 437 8.59 20.92 11.18
CA LEU A 437 7.86 20.29 10.08
C LEU A 437 8.56 20.63 8.75
N LYS A 438 8.77 19.61 7.91
CA LYS A 438 9.22 19.79 6.52
C LYS A 438 8.10 20.33 5.65
N ILE A 439 8.43 21.05 4.58
CA ILE A 439 7.43 21.72 3.75
C ILE A 439 7.51 21.24 2.30
N THR A 440 6.39 20.77 1.76
CA THR A 440 6.19 20.63 0.31
C THR A 440 5.09 21.61 -0.15
N VAL A 441 5.13 22.06 -1.40
CA VAL A 441 4.17 23.03 -1.95
C VAL A 441 3.88 22.67 -3.40
N HIS A 442 2.60 22.43 -3.73
CA HIS A 442 2.17 22.28 -5.12
C HIS A 442 2.30 23.63 -5.83
N THR A 443 2.99 23.70 -6.97
CA THR A 443 3.20 24.98 -7.67
C THR A 443 3.36 24.81 -9.18
N ALA A 444 3.10 25.89 -9.91
CA ALA A 444 3.13 25.95 -11.37
C ALA A 444 2.28 24.87 -12.07
N GLU A 445 1.19 24.38 -11.46
CA GLU A 445 0.23 23.45 -12.08
C GLU A 445 -0.52 24.10 -13.27
N VAL A 446 -0.71 25.42 -13.21
CA VAL A 446 -1.36 26.24 -14.24
C VAL A 446 -0.40 27.34 -14.72
N PRO A 447 -0.52 27.80 -15.97
CA PRO A 447 0.29 28.91 -16.50
C PRO A 447 -0.12 30.26 -15.90
N ASP A 448 0.63 31.31 -16.26
CA ASP A 448 0.34 32.72 -15.93
C ASP A 448 0.30 33.00 -14.40
N ARG A 449 1.20 32.35 -13.64
CA ARG A 449 1.32 32.43 -12.17
C ARG A 449 2.73 32.77 -11.68
N ASP A 450 3.55 33.45 -12.49
CA ASP A 450 4.96 33.75 -12.16
C ASP A 450 5.14 34.43 -10.79
N ASP A 451 4.29 35.42 -10.49
CA ASP A 451 4.13 36.12 -9.20
C ASP A 451 3.99 35.20 -7.96
N GLU A 452 3.36 34.04 -8.12
CA GLU A 452 3.14 33.01 -7.08
C GLU A 452 4.31 32.04 -7.04
N ILE A 453 4.85 31.67 -8.20
CA ILE A 453 6.01 30.79 -8.34
C ILE A 453 7.25 31.45 -7.72
N ASP A 454 7.55 32.71 -8.06
CA ASP A 454 8.66 33.48 -7.48
C ASP A 454 8.58 33.55 -5.95
N ALA A 455 7.38 33.74 -5.39
CA ALA A 455 7.19 33.78 -3.95
C ALA A 455 7.43 32.41 -3.28
N VAL A 456 6.95 31.31 -3.88
CA VAL A 456 7.22 29.94 -3.41
C VAL A 456 8.72 29.61 -3.52
N LEU A 457 9.38 29.99 -4.62
CA LEU A 457 10.81 29.78 -4.82
C LEU A 457 11.65 30.63 -3.86
N ALA A 458 11.22 31.85 -3.52
CA ALA A 458 11.87 32.70 -2.51
C ALA A 458 11.71 32.12 -1.09
N PHE A 459 10.57 31.51 -0.77
CA PHE A 459 10.30 30.80 0.49
C PHE A 459 11.07 29.47 0.63
N LYS A 460 11.53 28.88 -0.48
CA LYS A 460 12.38 27.67 -0.55
C LYS A 460 11.81 26.48 0.25
N PRO A 461 10.65 25.92 -0.12
CA PRO A 461 10.16 24.68 0.48
C PRO A 461 11.17 23.54 0.28
N ASP A 462 11.12 22.51 1.12
CA ASP A 462 12.00 21.35 0.99
C ASP A 462 11.73 20.59 -0.33
N ARG A 463 10.47 20.58 -0.79
CA ARG A 463 10.05 19.99 -2.07
C ARG A 463 8.97 20.83 -2.79
N LEU A 464 8.84 20.60 -4.10
CA LEU A 464 7.87 21.24 -4.99
C LEU A 464 6.99 20.18 -5.65
N GLY A 465 5.67 20.32 -5.57
CA GLY A 465 4.71 19.49 -6.29
C GLY A 465 4.51 19.94 -7.74
N HIS A 466 4.57 19.00 -8.69
CA HIS A 466 4.41 19.12 -10.14
C HIS A 466 5.45 20.00 -10.87
N ALA A 467 5.59 21.28 -10.50
CA ALA A 467 6.46 22.26 -11.15
C ALA A 467 6.35 22.28 -12.70
N LEU A 468 5.12 22.34 -13.22
CA LEU A 468 4.85 22.15 -14.66
C LEU A 468 5.16 23.37 -15.52
N TRP A 469 4.60 24.54 -15.19
CA TRP A 469 4.69 25.78 -15.95
C TRP A 469 5.77 26.72 -15.41
N VAL A 470 7.00 26.21 -15.25
CA VAL A 470 8.15 27.01 -14.80
C VAL A 470 8.94 27.55 -16.00
N THR A 471 9.28 28.85 -15.96
CA THR A 471 10.16 29.52 -16.92
C THR A 471 11.59 28.97 -16.82
N ASP A 472 12.45 29.22 -17.80
CA ASP A 472 13.85 28.76 -17.72
C ASP A 472 14.61 29.45 -16.56
N ASP A 473 14.24 30.68 -16.19
CA ASP A 473 14.77 31.36 -15.01
C ASP A 473 14.28 30.71 -13.70
N HIS A 474 12.99 30.33 -13.61
CA HIS A 474 12.48 29.53 -12.48
C HIS A 474 13.22 28.18 -12.38
N LYS A 475 13.53 27.53 -13.50
CA LYS A 475 14.31 26.27 -13.52
C LYS A 475 15.73 26.49 -13.00
N ASN A 476 16.39 27.58 -13.37
CA ASN A 476 17.70 27.94 -12.83
C ASN A 476 17.63 28.13 -11.31
N ILE A 477 16.65 28.90 -10.81
CA ILE A 477 16.43 29.12 -9.36
C ILE A 477 16.18 27.78 -8.62
N ILE A 478 15.39 26.87 -9.20
CA ILE A 478 15.13 25.53 -8.64
C ILE A 478 16.42 24.71 -8.50
N MET A 479 17.26 24.70 -9.54
CA MET A 479 18.52 23.96 -9.56
C MET A 479 19.57 24.58 -8.62
N GLU A 480 19.74 25.90 -8.63
CA GLU A 480 20.68 26.62 -7.76
C GLU A 480 20.34 26.46 -6.27
N ASN A 481 19.05 26.43 -5.93
CA ASN A 481 18.59 26.21 -4.56
C ASN A 481 18.40 24.72 -4.20
N ASN A 482 18.71 23.80 -5.12
CA ASN A 482 18.63 22.34 -4.91
C ASN A 482 17.22 21.86 -4.48
N LEU A 483 16.17 22.56 -4.92
CA LEU A 483 14.77 22.29 -4.56
C LEU A 483 14.30 21.03 -5.29
N SER A 484 13.83 20.04 -4.54
CA SER A 484 13.52 18.72 -5.09
C SER A 484 12.07 18.64 -5.56
N ILE A 485 11.79 17.89 -6.64
CA ILE A 485 10.49 17.95 -7.33
C ILE A 485 9.76 16.61 -7.25
N GLU A 486 8.51 16.66 -6.80
CA GLU A 486 7.55 15.56 -6.88
C GLU A 486 6.88 15.60 -8.26
N VAL A 487 7.19 14.62 -9.11
CA VAL A 487 6.68 14.52 -10.49
C VAL A 487 5.61 13.44 -10.53
N CYS A 488 4.43 13.76 -11.04
CA CYS A 488 3.27 12.87 -11.08
C CYS A 488 2.86 12.55 -12.53
N PRO A 489 3.49 11.57 -13.22
CA PRO A 489 3.33 11.40 -14.66
C PRO A 489 1.88 11.27 -15.16
N THR A 490 1.08 10.31 -14.70
CA THR A 490 -0.30 10.11 -15.17
C THR A 490 -1.20 11.29 -14.82
N SER A 491 -1.07 11.86 -13.62
CA SER A 491 -1.76 13.10 -13.24
C SER A 491 -1.44 14.23 -14.21
N ASN A 492 -0.16 14.50 -14.46
CA ASN A 492 0.30 15.54 -15.37
C ASN A 492 -0.13 15.27 -16.83
N ARG A 493 -0.17 13.99 -17.26
CA ARG A 493 -0.65 13.59 -18.60
C ARG A 493 -2.15 13.84 -18.76
N CYS A 494 -2.95 13.50 -17.75
CA CYS A 494 -4.41 13.68 -17.75
C CYS A 494 -4.78 15.17 -17.63
N THR A 495 -4.30 15.85 -16.59
CA THR A 495 -4.68 17.24 -16.26
C THR A 495 -4.33 18.23 -17.38
N LEU A 496 -3.14 18.10 -17.98
CA LEU A 496 -2.69 18.89 -19.14
C LEU A 496 -3.17 18.33 -20.51
N GLN A 497 -3.88 17.19 -20.53
CA GLN A 497 -4.36 16.52 -21.74
C GLN A 497 -3.24 16.21 -22.77
N LEU A 498 -2.07 15.77 -22.28
CA LEU A 498 -0.93 15.40 -23.12
C LEU A 498 -1.22 14.10 -23.89
N LYS A 499 -0.78 14.03 -25.15
CA LYS A 499 -0.90 12.81 -25.98
C LYS A 499 0.15 11.75 -25.62
N SER A 500 1.25 12.16 -24.99
CA SER A 500 2.33 11.32 -24.47
C SER A 500 3.12 12.12 -23.44
N LEU A 501 3.72 11.45 -22.46
CA LEU A 501 4.62 12.08 -21.48
C LEU A 501 5.90 12.65 -22.10
N THR A 502 6.25 12.28 -23.33
CA THR A 502 7.27 13.00 -24.13
C THR A 502 6.97 14.51 -24.28
N GLN A 503 5.70 14.91 -24.08
CA GLN A 503 5.25 16.31 -24.12
C GLN A 503 5.26 16.99 -22.74
N HIS A 504 5.73 16.33 -21.68
CA HIS A 504 5.77 16.89 -20.33
C HIS A 504 6.75 18.09 -20.26
N PRO A 505 6.30 19.29 -19.86
CA PRO A 505 7.01 20.55 -20.13
C PRO A 505 8.44 20.62 -19.57
N CYS A 506 8.68 20.09 -18.38
CA CYS A 506 9.98 20.24 -17.69
C CYS A 506 10.79 18.94 -17.51
N MET A 507 10.23 17.74 -17.73
CA MET A 507 10.90 16.50 -17.35
C MET A 507 12.16 16.21 -18.18
N GLN A 508 12.16 16.58 -19.46
CA GLN A 508 13.34 16.47 -20.32
C GLN A 508 14.51 17.34 -19.82
N THR A 509 14.22 18.48 -19.17
CA THR A 509 15.24 19.31 -18.50
C THR A 509 15.76 18.57 -17.27
N TRP A 510 14.87 18.13 -16.37
CA TRP A 510 15.26 17.47 -15.11
C TRP A 510 16.06 16.18 -15.30
N LEU A 511 15.72 15.38 -16.33
CA LEU A 511 16.48 14.20 -16.70
C LEU A 511 17.87 14.57 -17.25
N SER A 512 17.96 15.57 -18.13
CA SER A 512 19.24 15.96 -18.76
C SER A 512 20.19 16.74 -17.84
N THR A 513 19.67 17.39 -16.79
CA THR A 513 20.49 17.99 -15.71
C THR A 513 20.70 17.05 -14.52
N ALA A 514 20.16 15.83 -14.57
CA ALA A 514 20.18 14.84 -13.49
C ALA A 514 19.63 15.37 -12.14
N HIS A 515 18.64 16.26 -12.20
CA HIS A 515 18.05 16.94 -11.04
C HIS A 515 17.37 15.96 -10.06
N LYS A 516 17.11 16.46 -8.84
CA LYS A 516 16.38 15.73 -7.80
C LYS A 516 14.88 15.72 -8.12
N VAL A 517 14.46 14.62 -8.73
CA VAL A 517 13.05 14.32 -8.99
C VAL A 517 12.67 12.97 -8.40
N CYS A 518 11.47 12.91 -7.83
CA CYS A 518 10.80 11.68 -7.40
C CYS A 518 9.59 11.44 -8.30
N ILE A 519 9.32 10.18 -8.63
CA ILE A 519 8.09 9.78 -9.32
C ILE A 519 7.03 9.47 -8.25
N CYS A 520 5.85 10.06 -8.38
CA CYS A 520 4.74 9.93 -7.43
C CYS A 520 3.43 9.61 -8.17
N THR A 521 2.48 8.95 -7.49
CA THR A 521 1.17 8.60 -8.05
C THR A 521 0.21 9.77 -8.17
N ASP A 522 0.44 10.85 -7.42
CA ASP A 522 -0.64 11.76 -7.03
C ASP A 522 -1.78 10.93 -6.38
N ASP A 523 -3.04 11.27 -6.64
CA ASP A 523 -4.20 10.47 -6.30
C ASP A 523 -4.35 9.21 -7.19
N SER A 524 -3.70 8.11 -6.78
CA SER A 524 -3.76 6.78 -7.43
C SER A 524 -5.19 6.33 -7.77
N GLY A 525 -6.15 6.54 -6.87
CA GLY A 525 -7.56 6.20 -7.08
C GLY A 525 -8.32 7.11 -8.07
N VAL A 526 -7.86 8.35 -8.28
CA VAL A 526 -8.44 9.29 -9.27
C VAL A 526 -7.86 9.02 -10.65
N PHE A 527 -6.53 8.93 -10.75
CA PHE A 527 -5.84 8.74 -12.02
C PHE A 527 -5.75 7.28 -12.48
N SER A 528 -6.10 6.34 -11.58
CA SER A 528 -6.14 4.90 -11.83
C SER A 528 -4.78 4.30 -12.18
N SER A 529 -3.77 4.55 -11.35
CA SER A 529 -2.41 4.03 -11.51
C SER A 529 -1.73 3.72 -10.17
N SER A 530 -0.88 2.69 -10.18
CA SER A 530 0.04 2.33 -9.10
C SER A 530 1.38 3.08 -9.22
N LEU A 531 2.24 3.05 -8.19
CA LEU A 531 3.59 3.61 -8.30
C LEU A 531 4.43 2.82 -9.30
N SER A 532 4.24 1.49 -9.38
CA SER A 532 4.83 0.67 -10.44
C SER A 532 4.40 1.13 -11.84
N ASP A 533 3.12 1.45 -12.07
CA ASP A 533 2.65 1.98 -13.35
C ASP A 533 3.34 3.31 -13.70
N GLU A 534 3.42 4.25 -12.74
CA GLU A 534 4.10 5.53 -12.97
C GLU A 534 5.58 5.37 -13.34
N ILE A 535 6.29 4.45 -12.67
CA ILE A 535 7.71 4.16 -12.96
C ILE A 535 7.85 3.49 -14.33
N ILE A 536 7.01 2.50 -14.64
CA ILE A 536 7.04 1.78 -15.92
C ILE A 536 6.73 2.74 -17.08
N GLU A 537 5.71 3.59 -16.93
CA GLU A 537 5.29 4.54 -17.96
C GLU A 537 6.28 5.70 -18.12
N ALA A 538 6.90 6.17 -17.03
CA ALA A 538 8.05 7.07 -17.08
C ALA A 538 9.23 6.47 -17.87
N CYS A 539 9.57 5.21 -17.62
CA CYS A 539 10.65 4.53 -18.34
C CYS A 539 10.34 4.36 -19.83
N ARG A 540 9.11 3.94 -20.17
CA ARG A 540 8.65 3.81 -21.57
C ARG A 540 8.67 5.15 -22.30
N SER A 541 8.12 6.20 -21.70
CA SER A 541 7.93 7.49 -22.36
C SER A 541 9.19 8.36 -22.43
N TRP A 542 10.15 8.20 -21.51
CA TRP A 542 11.41 8.97 -21.52
C TRP A 542 12.67 8.14 -21.84
N GLY A 543 12.50 6.86 -22.22
CA GLY A 543 13.60 5.99 -22.65
C GLY A 543 14.59 5.62 -21.54
N LEU A 544 14.12 5.58 -20.28
CA LEU A 544 14.95 5.33 -19.11
C LEU A 544 15.31 3.84 -19.01
N THR A 545 16.55 3.55 -18.62
CA THR A 545 16.99 2.17 -18.35
C THR A 545 16.55 1.71 -16.95
N GLN A 546 16.66 0.40 -16.69
CA GLN A 546 16.47 -0.13 -15.33
C GLN A 546 17.43 0.49 -14.31
N LEU A 547 18.64 0.87 -14.72
CA LEU A 547 19.59 1.58 -13.86
C LEU A 547 19.12 3.01 -13.56
N ASP A 548 18.58 3.73 -14.55
CA ASP A 548 18.00 5.06 -14.35
C ASP A 548 16.80 5.02 -13.39
N ALA A 549 15.95 3.98 -13.49
CA ALA A 549 14.86 3.75 -12.56
C ALA A 549 15.36 3.54 -11.11
N VAL A 550 16.41 2.73 -10.91
CA VAL A 550 17.05 2.55 -9.60
C VAL A 550 17.66 3.86 -9.09
N LEU A 551 18.31 4.65 -9.96
CA LEU A 551 18.87 5.96 -9.60
C LEU A 551 17.79 6.98 -9.22
N LEU A 552 16.62 6.96 -9.86
CA LEU A 552 15.46 7.77 -9.47
C LEU A 552 14.92 7.36 -8.08
N GLN A 553 14.82 6.06 -7.79
CA GLN A 553 14.40 5.60 -6.45
C GLN A 553 15.42 5.96 -5.36
N LEU A 554 16.72 5.91 -5.65
CA LEU A 554 17.75 6.37 -4.70
C LEU A 554 17.66 7.90 -4.45
N ARG A 555 17.34 8.71 -5.47
CA ARG A 555 17.05 10.15 -5.29
C ARG A 555 15.79 10.39 -4.47
N ALA A 556 14.75 9.58 -4.64
CA ALA A 556 13.53 9.66 -3.84
C ALA A 556 13.81 9.44 -2.34
N VAL A 557 14.72 8.51 -1.99
CA VAL A 557 15.14 8.31 -0.59
C VAL A 557 15.87 9.53 -0.02
N ASP A 558 16.70 10.22 -0.80
CA ASP A 558 17.33 11.47 -0.35
C ASP A 558 16.30 12.58 -0.06
N MET A 559 15.20 12.60 -0.83
CA MET A 559 14.07 13.54 -0.71
C MET A 559 13.07 13.21 0.41
N ALA A 560 13.12 12.00 0.97
CA ALA A 560 12.21 11.55 2.01
C ALA A 560 12.36 12.36 3.31
N PHE A 561 11.24 12.67 3.95
CA PHE A 561 11.18 13.38 5.23
C PHE A 561 11.35 12.42 6.41
N CYS A 562 12.40 11.61 6.39
CA CYS A 562 12.83 10.73 7.48
C CYS A 562 14.29 10.99 7.90
N ASP A 563 14.68 10.34 8.99
CA ASP A 563 16.04 10.30 9.51
C ASP A 563 17.01 9.56 8.57
N GLU A 564 18.31 9.84 8.68
CA GLU A 564 19.31 9.25 7.78
C GLU A 564 19.59 7.76 8.04
N ASP A 565 19.21 7.21 9.21
CA ASP A 565 19.32 5.78 9.49
C ASP A 565 18.26 4.98 8.72
N LEU A 566 17.00 5.44 8.70
CA LEU A 566 15.96 4.86 7.84
C LEU A 566 16.27 5.09 6.36
N LYS A 567 16.77 6.27 5.95
CA LYS A 567 17.23 6.44 4.56
C LYS A 567 18.35 5.47 4.20
N LYS A 568 19.27 5.18 5.12
CA LYS A 568 20.29 4.16 4.90
C LYS A 568 19.67 2.76 4.77
N GLU A 569 18.72 2.37 5.63
CA GLU A 569 17.97 1.12 5.49
C GLU A 569 17.31 1.01 4.11
N LEU A 570 16.66 2.08 3.64
CA LEU A 570 16.01 2.14 2.33
C LEU A 570 17.01 2.04 1.17
N ARG A 571 18.15 2.74 1.22
CA ARG A 571 19.22 2.63 0.21
C ARG A 571 19.79 1.19 0.18
N ASP A 572 20.08 0.59 1.33
CA ASP A 572 20.61 -0.79 1.43
C ASP A 572 19.59 -1.83 0.91
N ARG A 573 18.29 -1.62 1.15
CA ARG A 573 17.19 -2.44 0.62
C ARG A 573 17.06 -2.32 -0.91
N ILE A 574 17.13 -1.10 -1.46
CA ILE A 574 17.10 -0.86 -2.92
C ILE A 574 18.31 -1.50 -3.61
N HIS A 575 19.52 -1.34 -3.05
CA HIS A 575 20.72 -2.00 -3.58
C HIS A 575 20.61 -3.52 -3.54
N THR A 576 20.05 -4.09 -2.47
CA THR A 576 19.80 -5.54 -2.38
C THR A 576 18.81 -6.02 -3.45
N TYR A 577 17.74 -5.26 -3.74
CA TYR A 577 16.80 -5.59 -4.81
C TYR A 577 17.47 -5.56 -6.19
N ALA A 578 18.20 -4.48 -6.50
CA ALA A 578 18.90 -4.32 -7.78
C ALA A 578 19.89 -5.47 -8.05
N LEU A 579 20.69 -5.85 -7.06
CA LEU A 579 21.64 -6.97 -7.17
C LEU A 579 20.96 -8.33 -7.39
N LEU A 580 19.77 -8.55 -6.81
CA LEU A 580 18.97 -9.75 -7.05
C LEU A 580 18.42 -9.79 -8.49
N CYS A 581 18.04 -8.64 -9.05
CA CYS A 581 17.63 -8.53 -10.45
C CYS A 581 18.78 -8.79 -11.43
N GLU A 582 19.97 -8.24 -11.19
CA GLU A 582 21.14 -8.44 -12.06
C GLU A 582 21.71 -9.87 -11.98
N GLY A 583 21.72 -10.48 -10.79
CA GLY A 583 22.16 -11.87 -10.60
C GLY A 583 21.18 -12.92 -11.15
N GLY A 584 19.90 -12.56 -11.30
CA GLY A 584 18.83 -13.47 -11.72
C GLY A 584 18.61 -13.49 -13.23
N ARG A 585 19.14 -14.51 -13.93
CA ARG A 585 18.73 -14.80 -15.32
C ARG A 585 17.26 -15.22 -15.38
N GLY A 586 16.37 -14.27 -15.65
CA GLY A 586 14.98 -14.53 -16.02
C GLY A 586 14.04 -14.71 -14.82
N GLY A 587 13.75 -13.63 -14.11
CA GLY A 587 12.69 -13.57 -13.11
C GLY A 587 12.03 -12.19 -13.09
N GLN A 588 10.99 -11.99 -13.90
CA GLN A 588 10.22 -10.75 -13.88
C GLN A 588 9.44 -10.63 -12.56
N ARG A 589 9.70 -9.53 -11.84
CA ARG A 589 8.84 -8.89 -10.84
C ARG A 589 9.12 -7.40 -10.90
#